data_AF-H3BZS4-F1
#
_entry.id   AF-H3BZS4-F1
#
_cell.length_a   1.000
_cell.length_b   1.000
_cell.length_c   1.000
_cell.angle_alpha   90.00
_cell.angle_beta   90.00
_cell.angle_gamma   90.00
#
_symmetry.space_group_name_H-M   'P 1'
#
loop_
_entity.id
_entity.type
_entity.pdbx_description
1 polymer ?
#
loop_
_entity_poly.entity_id
_entity_poly.type
_entity_poly.pdbx_seq_one_letter_code
_entity_poly.pdbx_strand_id
1 'polypeptide(L)'
;GIRDTDSAQEFQKRLAASKRIIVVGNGGIALELVYEVEGCEVIWAVKDKAIGNAFFDAGAAQFLIPALETNKPERPVPCKRSRYTTEEPAPGTPQGGSALGPDWHEGLVLRGSEQVMVATGLG
;
A
#
# COMPACT_ATOMS: atom_id res chain seq x y z
N GLY A 1 -7.94 -4.57 -10.28
CA GLY A 1 -6.56 -4.36 -9.83
C GLY A 1 -6.34 -2.88 -9.63
N ILE A 2 -5.43 -2.50 -8.76
CA ILE A 2 -5.07 -1.10 -8.51
C ILE A 2 -4.13 -0.64 -9.63
N ARG A 3 -4.53 0.39 -10.39
CA ARG A 3 -3.78 0.85 -11.59
C ARG A 3 -3.88 2.35 -11.85
N ASP A 4 -4.90 2.99 -11.29
CA ASP A 4 -5.22 4.41 -11.45
C ASP A 4 -5.69 4.99 -10.10
N THR A 5 -5.75 6.32 -9.99
CA THR A 5 -6.12 6.99 -8.74
C THR A 5 -7.51 6.61 -8.23
N ASP A 6 -8.45 6.32 -9.13
CA ASP A 6 -9.82 5.98 -8.76
C ASP A 6 -9.88 4.59 -8.12
N SER A 7 -9.22 3.60 -8.73
CA SER A 7 -9.10 2.25 -8.17
C SER A 7 -8.32 2.22 -6.86
N ALA A 8 -7.35 3.13 -6.67
CA ALA A 8 -6.63 3.30 -5.42
C ALA A 8 -7.52 3.90 -4.30
N GLN A 9 -8.32 4.93 -4.61
CA GLN A 9 -9.27 5.50 -3.65
C GLN A 9 -10.38 4.50 -3.29
N GLU A 10 -10.90 3.77 -4.27
CA GLU A 10 -11.90 2.73 -4.04
C GLU A 10 -11.32 1.59 -3.18
N PHE A 11 -10.06 1.22 -3.41
CA PHE A 11 -9.36 0.28 -2.54
C PHE A 11 -9.28 0.76 -1.09
N GLN A 12 -8.88 2.02 -0.85
CA GLN A 12 -8.84 2.60 0.50
C GLN A 12 -10.20 2.52 1.21
N LYS A 13 -11.28 2.87 0.52
CA LYS A 13 -12.64 2.84 1.10
C LYS A 13 -13.02 1.44 1.58
N ARG A 14 -12.70 0.41 0.78
CA ARG A 14 -12.97 -0.99 1.14
C ARG A 14 -12.03 -1.49 2.23
N LEU A 15 -10.76 -1.09 2.17
CA LEU A 15 -9.74 -1.48 3.14
C LEU A 15 -10.14 -1.04 4.55
N ALA A 16 -10.65 0.18 4.72
CA ALA A 16 -11.04 0.73 6.02
C ALA A 16 -12.03 -0.14 6.82
N ALA A 17 -12.87 -0.95 6.13
CA ALA A 17 -13.83 -1.86 6.75
C ALA A 17 -13.35 -3.33 6.78
N SER A 18 -12.15 -3.61 6.27
CA SER A 18 -11.64 -4.97 6.09
C SER A 18 -10.86 -5.44 7.32
N LYS A 19 -11.10 -6.68 7.75
CA LYS A 19 -10.29 -7.38 8.78
C LYS A 19 -9.18 -8.23 8.17
N ARG A 20 -9.36 -8.63 6.92
CA ARG A 20 -8.43 -9.47 6.16
C ARG A 20 -8.51 -9.10 4.69
N ILE A 21 -7.37 -9.03 4.02
CA ILE A 21 -7.28 -8.86 2.57
C ILE A 21 -6.39 -9.94 1.96
N ILE A 22 -6.60 -10.20 0.67
CA ILE A 22 -5.70 -11.04 -0.13
C ILE A 22 -5.09 -10.17 -1.22
N VAL A 23 -3.76 -10.10 -1.25
CA VAL A 23 -3.00 -9.48 -2.33
C VAL A 23 -2.58 -10.58 -3.30
N VAL A 24 -3.00 -10.47 -4.56
CA VAL A 24 -2.63 -11.43 -5.62
C VAL A 24 -1.72 -10.76 -6.61
N GLY A 25 -0.53 -11.31 -6.82
CA GLY A 25 0.46 -10.80 -7.76
C GLY A 25 1.80 -10.45 -7.10
N ASN A 26 2.82 -10.21 -7.93
CA ASN A 26 4.22 -10.11 -7.50
C ASN A 26 4.94 -8.86 -8.05
N GLY A 27 4.15 -7.87 -8.48
CA GLY A 27 4.66 -6.60 -9.04
C GLY A 27 4.85 -5.52 -7.97
N GLY A 28 5.27 -4.33 -8.40
CA GLY A 28 5.57 -3.20 -7.51
C GLY A 28 4.41 -2.83 -6.60
N ILE A 29 3.21 -2.67 -7.15
CA ILE A 29 2.00 -2.37 -6.35
C ILE A 29 1.72 -3.45 -5.31
N ALA A 30 1.95 -4.74 -5.61
CA ALA A 30 1.72 -5.82 -4.64
C ALA A 30 2.76 -5.78 -3.51
N LEU A 31 4.03 -5.58 -3.85
CA LEU A 31 5.12 -5.40 -2.88
C LEU A 31 4.82 -4.22 -1.94
N GLU A 32 4.47 -3.07 -2.51
CA GLU A 32 4.14 -1.86 -1.77
C GLU A 32 2.91 -2.07 -0.88
N LEU A 33 1.84 -2.72 -1.36
CA LEU A 33 0.67 -3.01 -0.53
C LEU A 33 0.97 -3.94 0.64
N VAL A 34 1.70 -5.03 0.39
CA VAL A 34 2.04 -6.01 1.43
C VAL A 34 2.91 -5.38 2.50
N TYR A 35 3.83 -4.51 2.09
CA TYR A 35 4.61 -3.73 3.04
C TYR A 35 3.70 -2.70 3.73
N GLU A 36 3.05 -1.79 3.02
CA GLU A 36 2.41 -0.58 3.57
C GLU A 36 1.11 -0.81 4.33
N VAL A 37 0.29 -1.82 3.99
CA VAL A 37 -1.02 -2.04 4.63
C VAL A 37 -0.87 -2.46 6.08
N GLU A 38 -1.67 -1.87 6.97
CA GLU A 38 -1.72 -2.19 8.40
C GLU A 38 -3.15 -2.31 8.90
N GLY A 39 -3.36 -2.75 10.14
CA GLY A 39 -4.69 -2.79 10.76
C GLY A 39 -5.64 -3.83 10.15
N CYS A 40 -5.09 -4.83 9.46
CA CYS A 40 -5.79 -6.05 9.05
C CYS A 40 -4.78 -7.14 8.69
N GLU A 41 -5.24 -8.38 8.64
CA GLU A 41 -4.44 -9.50 8.14
C GLU A 41 -4.23 -9.40 6.62
N VAL A 42 -2.99 -9.54 6.17
CA VAL A 42 -2.63 -9.52 4.74
C VAL A 42 -2.15 -10.91 4.33
N ILE A 43 -2.89 -11.56 3.42
CA ILE A 43 -2.47 -12.82 2.80
C ILE A 43 -1.90 -12.51 1.42
N TRP A 44 -0.64 -12.85 1.19
CA TRP A 44 0.01 -12.62 -0.11
C TRP A 44 0.09 -13.90 -0.94
N ALA A 45 -0.62 -13.92 -2.07
CA ALA A 45 -0.63 -15.02 -3.02
C ALA A 45 0.31 -14.71 -4.21
N VAL A 46 1.42 -15.43 -4.26
CA VAL A 46 2.45 -15.32 -5.30
C VAL A 46 2.56 -16.64 -6.07
N LYS A 47 2.52 -16.57 -7.41
CA LYS A 47 2.68 -17.74 -8.29
C LYS A 47 4.15 -18.12 -8.47
N ASP A 48 5.04 -17.14 -8.37
CA ASP A 48 6.46 -17.31 -8.63
C ASP A 48 7.22 -17.94 -7.45
N LYS A 49 8.45 -18.38 -7.70
CA LYS A 49 9.32 -19.02 -6.69
C LYS A 49 9.90 -18.07 -5.65
N ALA A 50 9.92 -16.77 -5.96
CA ALA A 50 10.46 -15.73 -5.12
C ALA A 50 9.64 -14.44 -5.29
N ILE A 51 9.67 -13.58 -4.27
CA ILE A 51 8.94 -12.33 -4.26
C ILE A 51 9.70 -11.24 -5.03
N GLY A 52 8.97 -10.36 -5.71
CA GLY A 52 9.53 -9.21 -6.40
C GLY A 52 10.53 -9.55 -7.50
N ASN A 53 10.36 -10.66 -8.24
CA ASN A 53 11.33 -11.13 -9.24
C ASN A 53 11.60 -10.14 -10.39
N ALA A 54 10.74 -9.14 -10.57
CA ALA A 54 10.98 -8.05 -11.51
C ALA A 54 12.03 -7.02 -10.99
N PHE A 55 12.34 -7.06 -9.70
CA PHE A 55 13.17 -6.08 -8.98
C PHE A 55 14.34 -6.72 -8.24
N PHE A 56 14.19 -7.97 -7.78
CA PHE A 56 15.15 -8.68 -6.96
C PHE A 56 15.50 -10.03 -7.57
N ASP A 57 16.73 -10.50 -7.30
CA ASP A 57 17.03 -11.93 -7.42
C ASP A 57 16.47 -12.71 -6.22
N ALA A 58 16.54 -14.04 -6.27
CA ALA A 58 16.00 -14.90 -5.21
C ALA A 58 16.70 -14.70 -3.85
N GLY A 59 17.99 -14.35 -3.85
CA GLY A 59 18.75 -14.13 -2.61
C GLY A 59 18.34 -12.82 -1.93
N ALA A 60 18.24 -11.74 -2.70
CA ALA A 60 17.74 -10.46 -2.23
C ALA A 60 16.28 -10.55 -1.78
N ALA A 61 15.44 -11.28 -2.51
CA ALA A 61 14.06 -11.55 -2.10
C ALA A 61 14.01 -12.25 -0.73
N GLN A 62 14.81 -13.31 -0.55
CA GLN A 62 14.86 -14.05 0.72
C GLN A 62 15.35 -13.18 1.88
N PHE A 63 16.31 -12.30 1.62
CA PHE A 63 16.83 -11.36 2.62
C PHE A 63 15.77 -10.36 3.11
N LEU A 64 14.81 -9.98 2.26
CA LEU A 64 13.79 -8.97 2.59
C LEU A 64 12.56 -9.53 3.32
N ILE A 65 12.32 -10.85 3.29
CA ILE A 65 11.15 -11.45 3.94
C ILE A 65 11.02 -11.07 5.42
N PRO A 66 12.07 -11.13 6.26
CA PRO A 66 11.97 -10.74 7.67
C PRO A 66 11.60 -9.26 7.89
N ALA A 67 11.91 -8.38 6.93
CA ALA A 67 11.55 -6.96 7.02
C ALA A 67 10.05 -6.72 6.93
N LEU A 68 9.28 -7.67 6.36
CA LEU A 68 7.82 -7.60 6.28
C LEU A 68 7.15 -7.83 7.65
N GLU A 69 7.83 -8.50 8.58
CA GLU A 69 7.31 -8.81 9.92
C GLU A 69 7.76 -7.80 10.99
N THR A 70 8.68 -6.89 10.62
CA THR A 70 9.24 -5.91 11.54
C THR A 70 8.33 -4.68 11.63
N ASN A 71 8.23 -4.06 12.81
CA ASN A 71 7.55 -2.78 12.95
C ASN A 71 8.19 -1.75 12.01
N LYS A 72 7.35 -1.06 11.22
CA LYS A 72 7.86 -0.06 10.29
C LYS A 72 8.52 1.08 11.05
N PRO A 73 9.70 1.54 10.61
CA PRO A 73 10.27 2.76 11.13
C PRO A 73 9.35 3.95 10.82
N GLU A 74 9.39 4.95 11.69
CA GLU A 74 8.66 6.20 11.49
C GLU A 74 9.08 6.83 10.15
N ARG A 75 8.10 7.19 9.31
CA ARG A 75 8.38 7.60 7.93
C ARG A 75 9.26 8.87 7.91
N PRO A 76 10.45 8.86 7.27
CA PRO A 76 11.18 10.09 7.03
C PRO A 76 10.44 10.99 6.03
N VAL A 77 10.48 12.30 6.30
CA VAL A 77 9.74 13.40 5.64
C VAL A 77 10.39 13.83 4.31
N PRO A 78 9.74 14.73 3.54
CA PRO A 78 9.12 14.49 2.24
C PRO A 78 10.10 14.36 1.06
N CYS A 79 9.69 13.57 0.06
CA CYS A 79 10.34 13.43 -1.24
C CYS A 79 10.34 14.78 -2.00
N LYS A 80 11.52 15.29 -2.39
CA LYS A 80 11.65 16.53 -3.20
C LYS A 80 11.33 16.26 -4.69
N ARG A 81 10.15 15.72 -4.97
CA ARG A 81 9.71 15.43 -6.34
C ARG A 81 8.58 16.37 -6.73
N SER A 82 8.70 17.02 -7.88
CA SER A 82 7.64 17.88 -8.41
C SER A 82 6.39 17.05 -8.69
N ARG A 83 5.26 17.44 -8.09
CA ARG A 83 3.95 16.81 -8.27
C ARG A 83 3.00 17.82 -8.93
N TYR A 84 2.28 17.38 -9.95
CA TYR A 84 1.24 18.18 -10.58
C TYR A 84 -0.11 17.73 -10.02
N THR A 85 -0.88 18.66 -9.48
CA THR A 85 -2.27 18.41 -9.11
C THR A 85 -3.18 19.06 -10.15
N THR A 86 -4.23 18.35 -10.55
CA THR A 86 -5.31 18.94 -11.36
C THR A 86 -6.29 19.63 -10.41
N GLU A 87 -6.96 20.69 -10.88
CA GLU A 87 -8.04 21.33 -10.12
C GLU A 87 -9.17 20.34 -9.83
N GLU A 88 -9.85 20.53 -8.71
CA GLU A 88 -11.04 19.76 -8.34
C GLU A 88 -12.10 19.93 -9.44
N PRO A 89 -12.70 18.84 -9.96
CA PRO A 89 -13.71 18.93 -10.99
C PRO A 89 -14.95 19.63 -10.45
N ALA A 90 -15.68 20.28 -11.36
CA ALA A 90 -17.02 20.73 -11.05
C ALA A 90 -17.90 19.55 -10.56
N PRO A 91 -18.85 19.77 -9.65
CA PRO A 91 -19.74 18.72 -9.17
C PRO A 91 -20.43 18.01 -10.35
N GLY A 92 -20.18 16.70 -10.50
CA GLY A 92 -20.84 15.86 -11.51
C GLY A 92 -20.00 15.46 -12.72
N THR A 93 -18.77 15.94 -12.87
CA THR A 93 -17.84 15.39 -13.87
C THR A 93 -17.05 14.22 -13.30
N PRO A 94 -17.14 13.01 -13.88
CA PRO A 94 -16.28 11.90 -13.50
C PRO A 94 -14.84 12.26 -13.83
N GLN A 95 -14.04 12.47 -12.79
CA GLN A 95 -12.59 12.63 -12.92
C GLN A 95 -12.03 11.26 -13.27
N GLY A 96 -11.54 11.09 -14.50
CA GLY A 96 -10.86 9.86 -14.88
C GLY A 96 -9.54 9.76 -14.14
N GLY A 97 -9.35 8.67 -13.39
CA GLY A 97 -8.14 8.49 -12.62
C GLY A 97 -6.88 8.40 -13.49
N SER A 98 -5.85 9.15 -13.12
CA SER A 98 -4.55 9.06 -13.77
C SER A 98 -3.86 7.75 -13.39
N ALA A 99 -3.03 7.22 -14.29
CA ALA A 99 -2.23 6.04 -14.00
C ALA A 99 -1.33 6.26 -12.78
N LEU A 100 -1.16 5.22 -11.96
CA LEU A 100 -0.31 5.31 -10.77
C LEU A 100 1.16 5.37 -11.16
N GLY A 101 1.88 6.33 -10.57
CA GLY A 101 3.32 6.48 -10.68
C GLY A 101 4.02 6.17 -9.35
N PRO A 102 5.29 6.58 -9.22
CA PRO A 102 5.95 6.62 -7.92
C PRO A 102 5.11 7.39 -6.90
N ASP A 103 5.20 7.01 -5.62
CA ASP A 103 4.52 7.69 -4.50
C ASP A 103 2.98 7.68 -4.61
N TRP A 104 2.41 6.72 -5.34
CA TRP A 104 0.97 6.65 -5.64
C TRP A 104 0.06 6.57 -4.42
N HIS A 105 0.55 5.98 -3.32
CA HIS A 105 -0.19 5.83 -2.09
C HIS A 105 0.04 7.00 -1.11
N GLU A 106 0.82 8.01 -1.49
CA GLU A 106 1.00 9.21 -0.68
C GLU A 106 -0.33 9.96 -0.53
N GLY A 107 -0.75 10.17 0.72
CA GLY A 107 -2.06 10.73 1.05
C GLY A 107 -3.18 9.69 1.18
N LEU A 108 -2.92 8.41 0.84
CA LEU A 108 -3.84 7.32 1.15
C LEU A 108 -3.60 6.77 2.55
N VAL A 109 -4.69 6.46 3.25
CA VAL A 109 -4.71 5.75 4.52
C VAL A 109 -4.85 4.26 4.24
N LEU A 110 -3.73 3.56 4.18
CA LEU A 110 -3.67 2.11 3.95
C LEU A 110 -3.86 1.32 5.25
N ARG A 111 -4.99 1.54 5.95
CA ARG A 111 -5.30 0.90 7.22
C ARG A 111 -6.65 0.16 7.18
N GLY A 112 -6.65 -1.08 7.66
CA GLY A 112 -7.83 -1.89 7.88
C GLY A 112 -8.63 -1.52 9.12
N SER A 113 -9.60 -2.37 9.47
CA SER A 113 -10.57 -2.11 10.55
C SER A 113 -10.08 -2.46 11.96
N GLU A 114 -8.92 -3.11 12.12
CA GLU A 114 -8.37 -3.44 13.43
C GLU A 114 -7.74 -2.21 14.08
N GLN A 115 -8.23 -1.86 15.27
CA GLN A 115 -7.66 -0.80 16.08
C GLN A 115 -6.39 -1.32 16.76
N VAL A 116 -5.26 -0.65 16.54
CA VAL A 116 -4.07 -0.86 17.36
C VAL A 116 -4.37 -0.29 18.74
N MET A 117 -4.71 -1.14 19.72
CA MET A 117 -4.78 -0.71 21.10
C MET A 117 -3.37 -0.35 21.57
N VAL A 118 -3.07 0.95 21.60
CA VAL A 118 -1.91 1.44 22.34
C VAL A 118 -2.24 1.28 23.81
N ALA A 119 -1.69 0.25 24.45
CA ALA A 119 -1.74 0.12 25.89
C ALA A 119 -0.93 1.28 26.49
N THR A 120 -1.60 2.39 26.83
CA THR A 120 -1.03 3.42 27.68
C THR A 120 -0.83 2.81 29.06
N GLY A 121 0.38 2.35 29.32
CA GLY A 121 0.80 1.94 30.66
C GLY A 121 0.72 3.14 31.59
N LEU A 122 -0.23 3.11 32.51
CA LEU A 122 -0.20 3.95 33.71
C LEU A 122 0.82 3.30 34.66
N GLY A 123 1.93 4.00 34.89
CA GLY A 123 2.90 3.76 35.96
C GLY A 123 3.01 5.03 36.80
#